data_AF-A0A949LHH4-F1
#
_entry.id   AF-A0A949LHH4-F1
#
_cell.length_a   1.000
_cell.length_b   1.000
_cell.length_c   1.000
_cell.angle_alpha   90.00
_cell.angle_beta   90.00
_cell.angle_gamma   90.00
#
_symmetry.space_group_name_H-M   'P 1'
#
loop_
_entity.id
_entity.type
_entity.pdbx_description
1 polymer ?
#
loop_
_entity_poly.entity_id
_entity_poly.type
_entity_poly.pdbx_seq_one_letter_code
_entity_poly.pdbx_strand_id
1 'polypeptide(L)'
;MSQAYPFEHIRAQPHEIAGFKKSLPNIHNAMPEFFRTTEIAYRSIQQINIFGNPLGIRQDLGFENALKVLLIACFSDGLLVDGDTATKAIDIVRSLTLKWYALGHKLDSCLYFGYFAYSCHSHAVNIFNEHLRQSEFLGGSAAKSRIDAPDIANLLAPSCSKAWYKTATGLGDKLNPLWITDADITKTSLPRPGYQVHFRSTKLFDLRVPAFIEMGQVEAPLIRDAKVIVSCPKCGQKCRGNLFKQIEVTCPNCKTKWTQFTS
;
A
#
# COMPACT_ATOMS: atom_id res chain seq x y z
N MET A 1 4.31 -25.89 -3.22
CA MET A 1 4.00 -25.00 -4.35
C MET A 1 4.08 -23.57 -3.82
N SER A 2 5.02 -22.76 -4.29
CA SER A 2 5.11 -21.35 -3.88
C SER A 2 3.90 -20.62 -4.45
N GLN A 3 2.98 -20.18 -3.60
CA GLN A 3 1.85 -19.36 -4.01
C GLN A 3 2.41 -18.03 -4.56
N ALA A 4 2.03 -17.68 -5.80
CA ALA A 4 2.43 -16.42 -6.42
C ALA A 4 1.91 -15.22 -5.60
N TYR A 5 2.69 -14.14 -5.54
CA TYR A 5 2.26 -12.96 -4.78
C TYR A 5 1.15 -12.21 -5.55
N PRO A 6 0.14 -11.63 -4.86
CA PRO A 6 -1.06 -11.10 -5.53
C PRO A 6 -0.83 -9.98 -6.55
N PHE A 7 0.31 -9.29 -6.49
CA PHE A 7 0.70 -8.20 -7.39
C PHE A 7 1.78 -8.59 -8.41
N GLU A 8 2.26 -9.84 -8.40
CA GLU A 8 3.39 -10.30 -9.23
C GLU A 8 3.15 -10.18 -10.74
N HIS A 9 1.88 -10.16 -11.15
CA HIS A 9 1.48 -10.03 -12.55
C HIS A 9 1.32 -8.57 -13.03
N ILE A 10 1.46 -7.57 -12.15
CA ILE A 10 1.29 -6.17 -12.53
C ILE A 10 2.44 -5.73 -13.42
N ARG A 11 2.10 -5.18 -14.59
CA ARG A 11 3.05 -4.60 -15.54
C ARG A 11 2.56 -3.24 -16.00
N ALA A 12 3.48 -2.30 -16.05
CA ALA A 12 3.25 -0.96 -16.57
C ALA A 12 3.26 -0.98 -18.11
N GLN A 13 2.52 -0.06 -18.71
CA GLN A 13 2.57 0.18 -20.14
C GLN A 13 3.87 0.90 -20.52
N PRO A 14 4.42 0.70 -21.74
CA PRO A 14 5.72 1.28 -22.12
C PRO A 14 5.79 2.81 -21.99
N HIS A 15 4.69 3.52 -22.27
CA HIS A 15 4.63 4.97 -22.16
C HIS A 15 4.75 5.48 -20.71
N GLU A 16 4.43 4.64 -19.72
CA GLU A 16 4.51 4.99 -18.31
C GLU A 16 5.95 5.07 -17.81
N ILE A 17 6.91 4.38 -18.45
CA ILE A 17 8.34 4.51 -18.13
C ILE A 17 8.82 5.93 -18.46
N ALA A 18 8.50 6.40 -19.67
CA ALA A 18 8.84 7.75 -20.10
C ALA A 18 8.11 8.81 -19.26
N GLY A 19 6.83 8.56 -18.94
CA GLY A 19 6.04 9.39 -18.03
C GLY A 19 6.65 9.47 -16.63
N PHE A 20 7.08 8.34 -16.07
CA PHE A 20 7.69 8.27 -14.74
C PHE A 20 8.97 9.11 -14.66
N LYS A 21 9.89 8.92 -15.61
CA LYS A 21 11.14 9.69 -15.67
C LYS A 21 10.90 11.19 -15.85
N LYS A 22 9.86 11.58 -16.62
CA LYS A 22 9.54 12.99 -16.89
C LYS A 22 8.88 13.67 -15.69
N SER A 23 7.91 13.02 -15.06
CA SER A 23 7.12 13.62 -13.99
C SER A 23 7.80 13.56 -12.62
N LEU A 24 8.63 12.52 -12.40
CA LEU A 24 9.32 12.22 -11.14
C LEU A 24 10.83 11.97 -11.36
N PRO A 25 11.59 12.98 -11.84
CA PRO A 25 12.99 12.80 -12.22
C PRO A 25 13.91 12.49 -11.03
N ASN A 26 13.69 13.09 -9.86
CA ASN A 26 14.54 12.84 -8.70
C ASN A 26 14.29 11.45 -8.14
N ILE A 27 13.03 11.03 -8.06
CA ILE A 27 12.64 9.69 -7.62
C ILE A 27 13.19 8.65 -8.60
N HIS A 28 13.07 8.86 -9.91
CA HIS A 28 13.66 7.96 -10.91
C HIS A 28 15.16 7.73 -10.68
N ASN A 29 15.90 8.75 -10.22
CA ASN A 29 17.32 8.62 -9.93
C ASN A 29 17.61 7.90 -8.60
N ALA A 30 16.72 8.02 -7.60
CA ALA A 30 16.87 7.38 -6.29
C ALA A 30 16.43 5.91 -6.26
N MET A 31 15.43 5.53 -7.06
CA MET A 31 14.82 4.19 -7.05
C MET A 31 15.79 3.02 -7.32
N PRO A 32 16.78 3.11 -8.23
CA PRO A 32 17.71 2.01 -8.47
C PRO A 32 18.46 1.56 -7.21
N GLU A 33 18.97 2.50 -6.42
CA GLU A 33 19.73 2.21 -5.20
C GLU A 33 18.83 1.71 -4.07
N PHE A 34 17.63 2.28 -3.95
CA PHE A 34 16.60 1.77 -3.05
C PHE A 34 16.21 0.32 -3.37
N PHE A 35 16.01 -0.02 -4.65
CA PHE A 35 15.70 -1.39 -5.06
C PHE A 35 16.88 -2.35 -4.85
N ARG A 36 18.10 -1.89 -5.08
CA ARG A 36 19.31 -2.69 -4.84
C ARG A 36 19.46 -3.06 -3.36
N THR A 37 19.33 -2.09 -2.47
CA THR A 37 19.51 -2.31 -1.02
C THR A 37 18.40 -3.17 -0.43
N THR A 38 17.15 -2.98 -0.87
CA THR A 38 16.01 -3.84 -0.47
C THR A 38 16.15 -5.28 -0.97
N GLU A 39 16.70 -5.51 -2.16
CA GLU A 39 17.00 -6.86 -2.65
C GLU A 39 18.04 -7.57 -1.77
N ILE A 40 19.13 -6.86 -1.40
CA ILE A 40 20.16 -7.43 -0.53
C ILE A 40 19.57 -7.75 0.84
N ALA A 41 18.75 -6.85 1.38
CA ALA A 41 18.08 -7.04 2.64
C ALA A 41 17.08 -8.21 2.60
N TYR A 42 16.38 -8.41 1.47
CA TYR A 42 15.54 -9.59 1.26
C TYR A 42 16.33 -10.90 1.37
N ARG A 43 17.48 -10.98 0.68
CA ARG A 43 18.35 -12.16 0.75
C ARG A 43 18.85 -12.40 2.17
N SER A 44 19.11 -11.33 2.93
CA SER A 44 19.54 -11.43 4.32
C SER A 44 18.48 -12.01 5.24
N ILE A 45 17.21 -11.61 5.09
CA ILE A 45 16.11 -12.17 5.90
C ILE A 45 15.74 -13.61 5.51
N GLN A 46 16.07 -14.02 4.28
CA GLN A 46 15.91 -15.43 3.84
C GLN A 46 16.98 -16.35 4.41
N GLN A 47 18.17 -15.84 4.75
CA GLN A 47 19.20 -16.63 5.40
C GLN A 47 18.76 -16.91 6.83
N ILE A 48 18.43 -18.16 7.16
CA ILE A 48 18.08 -18.58 8.52
C ILE A 48 19.27 -19.27 9.18
N ASN A 49 19.44 -19.06 10.49
CA ASN A 49 20.47 -19.71 11.28
C ASN A 49 20.05 -21.14 11.61
N ILE A 50 20.96 -21.90 12.22
CA ILE A 50 20.71 -23.28 12.66
C ILE A 50 19.54 -23.44 13.64
N PHE A 51 19.04 -22.33 14.21
CA PHE A 51 17.88 -22.27 15.10
C PHE A 51 16.61 -21.74 14.41
N GLY A 52 16.62 -21.60 13.08
CA GLY A 52 15.47 -21.13 12.29
C GLY A 52 15.21 -19.62 12.34
N ASN A 53 16.10 -18.83 12.95
CA ASN A 53 15.99 -17.38 13.02
C ASN A 53 16.76 -16.71 11.87
N PRO A 54 16.26 -15.63 11.25
CA PRO A 54 17.00 -14.88 10.23
C PRO A 54 18.41 -14.46 10.73
N LEU A 55 19.44 -14.74 9.93
CA LEU A 55 20.86 -14.49 10.22
C LEU A 55 21.25 -13.01 10.14
N GLY A 56 20.42 -12.15 9.54
CA GLY A 56 20.79 -10.75 9.31
C GLY A 56 19.63 -9.77 9.47
N ILE A 57 19.36 -9.39 10.72
CA ILE A 57 18.87 -8.04 11.04
C ILE A 57 19.99 -7.37 11.85
N ARG A 58 21.19 -7.18 11.27
CA ARG A 58 22.31 -6.64 12.06
C ARG A 58 23.20 -5.56 11.44
N GLN A 59 23.06 -5.20 10.16
CA GLN A 59 23.75 -4.01 9.63
C GLN A 59 22.84 -3.32 8.61
N ASP A 60 22.68 -2.00 8.71
CA ASP A 60 22.07 -1.19 7.66
C ASP A 60 22.85 -1.45 6.36
N LEU A 61 22.30 -2.28 5.47
CA LEU A 61 22.90 -2.66 4.17
C LEU A 61 22.83 -1.50 3.16
N GLY A 62 22.82 -0.26 3.66
CA GLY A 62 22.52 0.97 2.92
C GLY A 62 21.04 1.22 2.71
N PHE A 63 20.14 0.41 3.31
CA PHE A 63 18.70 0.56 3.12
C PHE A 63 18.18 1.87 3.72
N GLU A 64 18.57 2.20 4.95
CA GLU A 64 18.11 3.43 5.62
C GLU A 64 18.61 4.67 4.88
N ASN A 65 19.88 4.65 4.45
CA ASN A 65 20.46 5.71 3.62
C ASN A 65 19.74 5.85 2.27
N ALA A 66 19.46 4.73 1.57
CA ALA A 66 18.73 4.75 0.31
C ALA A 66 17.29 5.24 0.49
N LEU A 67 16.63 4.86 1.59
CA LEU A 67 15.31 5.36 1.96
C LEU A 67 15.34 6.87 2.21
N LYS A 68 16.36 7.36 2.92
CA LYS A 68 16.52 8.80 3.17
C LYS A 68 16.69 9.60 1.88
N VAL A 69 17.51 9.11 0.95
CA VAL A 69 17.67 9.72 -0.40
C VAL A 69 16.35 9.69 -1.17
N LEU A 70 15.62 8.58 -1.12
CA LEU A 70 14.30 8.47 -1.76
C LEU A 70 13.28 9.46 -1.16
N LEU A 71 13.29 9.65 0.16
CA LEU A 71 12.43 10.62 0.84
C LEU A 71 12.78 12.05 0.39
N ILE A 72 14.06 12.41 0.31
CA ILE A 72 14.50 13.72 -0.23
C ILE A 72 13.97 13.90 -1.66
N ALA A 73 14.12 12.88 -2.51
CA ALA A 73 13.60 12.91 -3.87
C ALA A 73 12.07 13.08 -3.92
N CYS A 74 11.33 12.48 -2.98
CA CYS A 74 9.88 12.67 -2.86
C CYS A 74 9.50 14.12 -2.50
N PHE A 75 10.29 14.81 -1.68
CA PHE A 75 10.13 16.25 -1.46
C PHE A 75 10.46 17.04 -2.73
N SER A 76 11.60 16.78 -3.37
CA SER A 76 12.04 17.49 -4.58
C SER A 76 11.05 17.36 -5.75
N ASP A 77 10.42 16.20 -5.92
CA ASP A 77 9.40 15.97 -6.97
C ASP A 77 7.99 16.43 -6.55
N GLY A 78 7.79 16.84 -5.29
CA GLY A 78 6.54 17.36 -4.76
C GLY A 78 5.50 16.30 -4.40
N LEU A 79 5.91 15.05 -4.12
CA LEU A 79 5.03 14.00 -3.59
C LEU A 79 4.83 14.13 -2.08
N LEU A 80 5.85 14.61 -1.37
CA LEU A 80 5.81 14.94 0.04
C LEU A 80 5.91 16.45 0.24
N VAL A 81 5.26 16.94 1.29
CA VAL A 81 5.30 18.33 1.73
C VAL A 81 5.50 18.41 3.24
N ASP A 82 5.88 19.59 3.71
CA ASP A 82 6.12 19.89 5.11
C ASP A 82 4.91 19.52 5.98
N GLY A 83 5.18 18.89 7.12
CA GLY A 83 4.15 18.37 8.03
C GLY A 83 3.50 17.04 7.61
N ASP A 84 3.92 16.42 6.51
CA ASP A 84 3.47 15.07 6.15
C ASP A 84 3.88 14.01 7.19
N THR A 85 3.01 13.02 7.38
CA THR A 85 3.20 11.98 8.40
C THR A 85 3.97 10.77 7.87
N ALA A 86 4.63 10.02 8.76
CA ALA A 86 5.28 8.75 8.39
C ALA A 86 4.34 7.77 7.69
N THR A 87 3.07 7.68 8.10
CA THR A 87 2.10 6.80 7.45
C THR A 87 1.84 7.22 6.00
N LYS A 88 1.73 8.53 5.73
CA LYS A 88 1.56 9.04 4.36
C LYS A 88 2.80 8.75 3.52
N ALA A 89 3.99 8.96 4.07
CA ALA A 89 5.24 8.65 3.38
C ALA A 89 5.41 7.16 3.08
N ILE A 90 5.05 6.28 4.02
CA ILE A 90 5.03 4.82 3.80
C ILE A 90 4.10 4.48 2.63
N ASP A 91 2.89 5.05 2.57
CA ASP A 91 1.93 4.78 1.50
C ASP A 91 2.39 5.33 0.13
N ILE A 92 3.11 6.45 0.11
CA ILE A 92 3.75 6.98 -1.11
C ILE A 92 4.88 6.06 -1.55
N VAL A 93 5.81 5.71 -0.67
CA VAL A 93 6.92 4.81 -0.99
C VAL A 93 6.41 3.42 -1.39
N ARG A 94 5.33 2.93 -0.79
CA ARG A 94 4.62 1.71 -1.20
C ARG A 94 4.16 1.80 -2.65
N SER A 95 3.48 2.90 -3.00
CA SER A 95 2.97 3.13 -4.36
C SER A 95 4.12 3.25 -5.37
N LEU A 96 5.21 3.94 -5.01
CA LEU A 96 6.42 4.03 -5.82
C LEU A 96 7.10 2.67 -6.00
N THR A 97 7.20 1.87 -4.95
CA THR A 97 7.78 0.52 -5.00
C THR A 97 6.97 -0.38 -5.92
N LEU A 98 5.64 -0.38 -5.80
CA LEU A 98 4.77 -1.13 -6.69
C LEU A 98 4.87 -0.62 -8.13
N LYS A 99 4.92 0.70 -8.34
CA LYS A 99 5.06 1.27 -9.68
C LYS A 99 6.39 0.87 -10.33
N TRP A 100 7.49 0.98 -9.60
CA TRP A 100 8.81 0.61 -10.09
C TRP A 100 8.87 -0.88 -10.41
N TYR A 101 8.31 -1.74 -9.56
CA TYR A 101 8.14 -3.16 -9.90
C TYR A 101 7.39 -3.37 -11.22
N ALA A 102 6.28 -2.66 -11.42
CA ALA A 102 5.50 -2.74 -12.65
C ALA A 102 6.31 -2.37 -13.90
N LEU A 103 7.36 -1.54 -13.79
CA LEU A 103 8.29 -1.20 -14.88
C LEU A 103 9.30 -2.33 -15.19
N GLY A 104 9.23 -3.47 -14.51
CA GLY A 104 10.05 -4.66 -14.78
C GLY A 104 11.18 -4.92 -13.79
N HIS A 105 11.16 -4.27 -12.62
CA HIS A 105 12.17 -4.45 -11.59
C HIS A 105 11.88 -5.66 -10.69
N LYS A 106 12.86 -6.06 -9.87
CA LYS A 106 12.85 -7.35 -9.14
C LYS A 106 11.75 -7.43 -8.07
N LEU A 107 11.16 -8.61 -7.96
CA LEU A 107 10.14 -8.93 -6.95
C LEU A 107 10.69 -8.89 -5.52
N ASP A 108 11.91 -9.42 -5.32
CA ASP A 108 12.57 -9.50 -4.01
C ASP A 108 12.60 -8.17 -3.24
N SER A 109 12.91 -7.07 -3.94
CA SER A 109 12.88 -5.71 -3.39
C SER A 109 11.50 -5.35 -2.81
N CYS A 110 10.43 -5.74 -3.51
CA CYS A 110 9.05 -5.49 -3.10
C CYS A 110 8.67 -6.33 -1.89
N LEU A 111 9.15 -7.58 -1.82
CA LEU A 111 8.88 -8.49 -0.72
C LEU A 111 9.55 -8.02 0.57
N TYR A 112 10.79 -7.54 0.50
CA TYR A 112 11.44 -6.93 1.66
C TYR A 112 10.71 -5.65 2.10
N PHE A 113 10.37 -4.76 1.16
CA PHE A 113 9.60 -3.57 1.52
C PHE A 113 8.25 -3.93 2.17
N GLY A 114 7.54 -4.93 1.64
CA GLY A 114 6.30 -5.44 2.24
C GLY A 114 6.53 -5.96 3.66
N TYR A 115 7.54 -6.81 3.86
CA TYR A 115 7.91 -7.28 5.20
C TYR A 115 8.18 -6.12 6.16
N PHE A 116 8.99 -5.14 5.74
CA PHE A 116 9.34 -3.98 6.53
C PHE A 116 8.11 -3.11 6.89
N ALA A 117 7.31 -2.74 5.89
CA ALA A 117 6.19 -1.81 6.04
C ALA A 117 5.00 -2.42 6.80
N TYR A 118 4.71 -3.72 6.60
CA TYR A 118 3.55 -4.39 7.20
C TYR A 118 3.93 -5.18 8.46
N SER A 119 4.90 -6.10 8.37
CA SER A 119 5.23 -6.97 9.51
C SER A 119 6.03 -6.24 10.60
N CYS A 120 6.94 -5.35 10.20
CA CYS A 120 7.73 -4.50 11.09
C CYS A 120 7.16 -3.08 11.23
N HIS A 121 5.84 -2.91 11.06
CA HIS A 121 5.20 -1.60 10.93
C HIS A 121 5.62 -0.54 11.97
N SER A 122 5.65 -0.89 13.27
CA SER A 122 6.05 0.06 14.32
C SER A 122 7.49 0.56 14.13
N HIS A 123 8.40 -0.32 13.74
CA HIS A 123 9.78 0.03 13.45
C HIS A 123 9.88 0.87 12.16
N ALA A 124 9.13 0.51 11.11
CA ALA A 124 9.05 1.29 9.88
C ALA A 124 8.54 2.72 10.14
N VAL A 125 7.46 2.88 10.90
CA VAL A 125 6.92 4.21 11.27
C VAL A 125 7.97 5.04 12.01
N ASN A 126 8.76 4.44 12.91
CA ASN A 126 9.81 5.16 13.62
C ASN A 126 10.93 5.63 12.69
N ILE A 127 11.44 4.76 11.81
CA ILE A 127 12.47 5.11 10.82
C ILE A 127 11.96 6.21 9.88
N PHE A 128 10.75 6.07 9.35
CA PHE A 128 10.16 7.08 8.47
C PHE A 128 9.97 8.42 9.20
N ASN A 129 9.51 8.43 10.45
CA ASN A 129 9.38 9.67 11.23
C ASN A 129 10.73 10.38 11.43
N GLU A 130 11.78 9.62 11.74
CA GLU A 130 13.12 10.18 11.93
C GLU A 130 13.66 10.78 10.62
N HIS A 131 13.60 10.02 9.53
CA HIS A 131 14.13 10.45 8.24
C HIS A 131 13.29 11.53 7.59
N LEU A 132 11.97 11.54 7.76
CA LEU A 132 11.11 12.62 7.24
C LEU A 132 11.53 13.98 7.78
N ARG A 133 11.77 14.10 9.10
CA ARG A 133 12.21 15.37 9.70
C ARG A 133 13.56 15.83 9.15
N GLN A 134 14.46 14.89 8.88
CA GLN A 134 15.78 15.20 8.31
C GLN A 134 15.67 15.57 6.82
N SER A 135 14.80 14.89 6.08
CA SER A 135 14.60 15.10 4.64
C SER A 135 13.80 16.36 4.33
N GLU A 136 12.84 16.75 5.18
CA GLU A 136 12.10 18.01 5.09
C GLU A 136 13.06 19.21 5.11
N PHE A 137 14.07 19.17 5.99
CA PHE A 137 15.11 20.20 6.05
C PHE A 137 15.99 20.26 4.79
N LEU A 138 16.29 19.12 4.18
CA LEU A 138 17.25 19.01 3.06
C LEU A 138 16.61 19.13 1.67
N GLY A 139 15.37 18.65 1.52
CA GLY A 139 14.66 18.59 0.24
C GLY A 139 14.11 19.92 -0.24
N GLY A 140 14.08 20.93 0.65
CA GLY A 140 13.45 22.23 0.43
C GLY A 140 11.94 22.09 0.32
N SER A 141 11.18 23.00 0.95
CA SER A 141 9.72 23.02 0.82
C SER A 141 9.36 23.14 -0.66
N ALA A 142 8.95 22.03 -1.30
CA ALA A 142 8.33 22.10 -2.60
C ALA A 142 7.07 22.95 -2.41
N ALA A 143 7.11 24.20 -2.90
CA ALA A 143 6.15 25.24 -2.55
C ALA A 143 4.69 24.88 -2.90
N LYS A 144 4.46 23.80 -3.65
CA LYS A 144 3.15 23.22 -3.94
C LYS A 144 3.25 21.69 -4.05
N SER A 145 2.38 20.99 -3.33
CA SER A 145 2.12 19.56 -3.55
C SER A 145 1.75 19.29 -5.00
N ARG A 146 2.35 18.27 -5.60
CA ARG A 146 2.07 17.79 -6.96
C ARG A 146 1.42 16.41 -6.98
N ILE A 147 1.10 15.83 -5.83
CA ILE A 147 0.51 14.49 -5.75
C ILE A 147 -0.82 14.37 -6.50
N ASP A 148 -1.58 15.46 -6.55
CA ASP A 148 -2.87 15.54 -7.24
C ASP A 148 -2.75 16.04 -8.69
N ALA A 149 -1.53 16.34 -9.16
CA ALA A 149 -1.31 16.74 -10.55
C ALA A 149 -1.70 15.58 -11.48
N PRO A 150 -2.48 15.80 -12.56
CA PRO A 150 -3.03 14.70 -13.36
C PRO A 150 -2.00 13.72 -13.90
N ASP A 151 -0.80 14.19 -14.25
CA ASP A 151 0.28 13.34 -14.73
C ASP A 151 0.80 12.39 -13.63
N ILE A 152 0.93 12.88 -12.39
CA ILE A 152 1.38 12.09 -11.24
C ILE A 152 0.26 11.21 -10.70
N ALA A 153 -0.96 11.74 -10.58
CA ALA A 153 -2.12 11.03 -10.09
C ALA A 153 -2.49 9.82 -10.98
N ASN A 154 -2.36 9.96 -12.30
CA ASN A 154 -2.54 8.84 -13.23
C ASN A 154 -1.41 7.83 -13.13
N LEU A 155 -0.17 8.29 -12.98
CA LEU A 155 1.01 7.43 -12.89
C LEU A 155 1.02 6.58 -11.60
N LEU A 156 0.58 7.18 -10.50
CA LEU A 156 0.47 6.59 -9.16
C LEU A 156 -0.99 6.31 -8.78
N ALA A 157 -1.82 5.99 -9.78
CA ALA A 157 -3.24 5.72 -9.57
C ALA A 157 -3.41 4.71 -8.41
N PRO A 158 -4.33 4.98 -7.45
CA PRO A 158 -4.50 4.13 -6.29
C PRO A 158 -4.78 2.68 -6.69
N SER A 159 -3.98 1.77 -6.17
CA SER A 159 -4.15 0.31 -6.33
C SER A 159 -5.29 -0.25 -5.48
N CYS A 160 -5.83 0.57 -4.58
CA CYS A 160 -6.95 0.29 -3.70
C CYS A 160 -7.94 1.47 -3.71
N SER A 161 -9.18 1.21 -3.31
CA SER A 161 -10.20 2.23 -3.11
C SER A 161 -10.25 2.70 -1.67
N LYS A 162 -11.01 3.78 -1.43
CA LYS A 162 -11.39 4.24 -0.09
C LYS A 162 -12.73 3.62 0.36
N ALA A 163 -13.14 2.52 -0.26
CA ALA A 163 -14.43 1.88 -0.03
C ALA A 163 -14.23 0.39 0.24
N TRP A 164 -14.09 0.07 1.53
CA TRP A 164 -13.87 -1.27 2.04
C TRP A 164 -15.15 -1.83 2.67
N TYR A 165 -15.21 -3.15 2.82
CA TYR A 165 -16.26 -3.82 3.57
C TYR A 165 -15.68 -4.87 4.51
N LYS A 166 -16.32 -5.05 5.67
CA LYS A 166 -15.97 -6.07 6.66
C LYS A 166 -16.87 -7.28 6.53
N THR A 167 -16.28 -8.47 6.62
CA THR A 167 -16.99 -9.75 6.81
C THR A 167 -16.54 -10.41 8.11
N ALA A 168 -17.09 -11.59 8.42
CA ALA A 168 -16.60 -12.41 9.53
C ALA A 168 -15.15 -12.88 9.36
N THR A 169 -14.66 -12.98 8.12
CA THR A 169 -13.37 -13.60 7.79
C THR A 169 -12.30 -12.62 7.32
N GLY A 170 -12.64 -11.34 7.10
CA GLY A 170 -11.66 -10.39 6.58
C GLY A 170 -12.22 -9.01 6.22
N LEU A 171 -11.42 -8.28 5.45
CA LEU A 171 -11.75 -7.02 4.79
C LEU A 171 -11.60 -7.19 3.27
N GLY A 172 -12.58 -6.71 2.52
CA GLY A 172 -12.52 -6.65 1.06
C GLY A 172 -12.62 -5.22 0.53
N ASP A 173 -11.95 -4.96 -0.58
CA ASP A 173 -12.11 -3.72 -1.34
C ASP A 173 -13.33 -3.87 -2.27
N LYS A 174 -14.19 -2.84 -2.35
CA LYS A 174 -15.37 -2.89 -3.21
C LYS A 174 -15.05 -2.74 -4.69
N LEU A 175 -14.03 -1.97 -5.05
CA LEU A 175 -13.73 -1.61 -6.43
C LEU A 175 -12.54 -2.39 -7.00
N ASN A 176 -11.72 -2.99 -6.14
CA ASN A 176 -10.55 -3.75 -6.52
C ASN A 176 -10.64 -5.19 -6.01
N PRO A 177 -10.05 -6.17 -6.70
CA PRO A 177 -10.00 -7.57 -6.24
C PRO A 177 -8.96 -7.75 -5.12
N LEU A 178 -9.14 -7.02 -4.01
CA LEU A 178 -8.29 -7.08 -2.82
C LEU A 178 -9.06 -7.73 -1.68
N TRP A 179 -8.39 -8.66 -1.01
CA TRP A 179 -8.91 -9.37 0.14
C TRP A 179 -7.83 -9.51 1.20
N ILE A 180 -8.17 -9.18 2.44
CA ILE A 180 -7.27 -9.31 3.59
C ILE A 180 -7.98 -10.19 4.62
N THR A 181 -7.32 -11.24 5.06
CA THR A 181 -7.87 -12.13 6.08
C THR A 181 -7.87 -11.44 7.45
N ASP A 182 -8.78 -11.85 8.33
CA ASP A 182 -8.88 -11.30 9.69
C ASP A 182 -7.58 -11.51 10.49
N ALA A 183 -6.85 -12.59 10.22
CA ALA A 183 -5.58 -12.91 10.86
C ALA A 183 -4.42 -11.97 10.47
N ASP A 184 -4.59 -11.16 9.42
CA ASP A 184 -3.56 -10.23 8.92
C ASP A 184 -3.90 -8.76 9.19
N ILE A 185 -4.95 -8.50 9.97
CA ILE A 185 -5.38 -7.18 10.38
C ILE A 185 -5.55 -7.08 11.88
N THR A 186 -5.30 -5.90 12.42
CA THR A 186 -5.61 -5.58 13.80
C THR A 186 -6.49 -4.34 13.83
N LYS A 187 -7.69 -4.45 14.42
CA LYS A 187 -8.53 -3.27 14.67
C LYS A 187 -7.88 -2.42 15.76
N THR A 188 -7.64 -1.15 15.47
CA THR A 188 -7.04 -0.19 16.39
C THR A 188 -7.99 0.97 16.64
N SER A 189 -7.93 1.57 17.83
CA SER A 189 -8.69 2.77 18.17
C SER A 189 -7.80 4.02 18.31
N LEU A 190 -6.49 3.83 18.40
CA LEU A 190 -5.49 4.87 18.60
C LEU A 190 -4.32 4.71 17.61
N PRO A 191 -3.72 5.81 17.13
CA PRO A 191 -4.08 7.21 17.39
C PRO A 191 -5.39 7.63 16.69
N ARG A 192 -5.89 6.81 15.76
CA ARG A 192 -7.18 6.98 15.08
C ARG A 192 -7.85 5.61 14.85
N PRO A 193 -9.19 5.55 14.80
CA PRO A 193 -9.89 4.28 14.62
C PRO A 193 -9.73 3.72 13.20
N GLY A 194 -9.43 2.44 13.10
CA GLY A 194 -9.26 1.75 11.82
C GLY A 194 -8.68 0.35 11.95
N TYR A 195 -8.09 -0.14 10.87
CA TYR A 195 -7.46 -1.45 10.77
C TYR A 195 -6.01 -1.29 10.31
N GLN A 196 -5.08 -1.77 11.12
CA GLN A 196 -3.67 -1.90 10.74
C GLN A 196 -3.49 -3.22 9.99
N VAL A 197 -2.89 -3.16 8.80
CA VAL A 197 -2.59 -4.33 7.97
C VAL A 197 -1.15 -4.77 8.23
N HIS A 198 -0.90 -6.07 8.43
CA HIS A 198 0.44 -6.57 8.77
C HIS A 198 0.91 -7.83 8.04
N PHE A 199 0.01 -8.62 7.43
CA PHE A 199 0.34 -9.85 6.69
C PHE A 199 1.25 -10.84 7.44
N ARG A 200 1.14 -10.90 8.77
CA ARG A 200 2.04 -11.72 9.62
C ARG A 200 1.65 -13.19 9.58
N SER A 201 0.37 -13.49 9.42
CA SER A 201 -0.14 -14.85 9.40
C SER A 201 0.07 -15.50 8.04
N THR A 202 -0.32 -14.82 6.97
CA THR A 202 -0.22 -15.38 5.61
C THR A 202 1.16 -15.22 4.99
N LYS A 203 1.92 -14.17 5.38
CA LYS A 203 3.16 -13.75 4.72
C LYS A 203 3.00 -13.45 3.22
N LEU A 204 1.77 -13.29 2.74
CA LEU A 204 1.43 -12.92 1.37
C LEU A 204 1.29 -11.41 1.30
N PHE A 205 2.41 -10.69 1.36
CA PHE A 205 2.41 -9.24 1.25
C PHE A 205 1.71 -8.82 -0.05
N ASP A 206 0.81 -7.86 0.03
CA ASP A 206 0.18 -7.24 -1.13
C ASP A 206 0.39 -5.73 -1.12
N LEU A 207 1.37 -5.26 -1.89
CA LEU A 207 1.69 -3.83 -1.96
C LEU A 207 0.55 -2.99 -2.54
N ARG A 208 -0.54 -3.58 -3.05
CA ARG A 208 -1.72 -2.84 -3.49
C ARG A 208 -2.56 -2.31 -2.33
N VAL A 209 -2.43 -2.93 -1.15
CA VAL A 209 -3.22 -2.65 0.05
C VAL A 209 -2.52 -1.56 0.88
N PRO A 210 -3.21 -0.57 1.45
CA PRO A 210 -2.57 0.43 2.30
C PRO A 210 -2.13 -0.20 3.64
N ALA A 211 -1.14 0.40 4.31
CA ALA A 211 -0.71 -0.09 5.63
C ALA A 211 -1.78 0.10 6.72
N PHE A 212 -2.70 1.04 6.51
CA PHE A 212 -3.80 1.35 7.42
C PHE A 212 -5.08 1.67 6.65
N ILE A 213 -6.20 1.11 7.08
CA ILE A 213 -7.54 1.39 6.54
C ILE A 213 -8.36 2.10 7.61
N GLU A 214 -8.83 3.31 7.32
CA GLU A 214 -9.59 4.11 8.29
C GLU A 214 -10.98 3.52 8.54
N MET A 215 -11.48 3.62 9.78
CA MET A 215 -12.79 3.06 10.12
C MET A 215 -13.93 3.64 9.26
N GLY A 216 -13.87 4.93 8.92
CA GLY A 216 -14.87 5.57 8.05
C GLY A 216 -14.88 5.06 6.61
N GLN A 217 -13.84 4.34 6.18
CA GLN A 217 -13.75 3.71 4.86
C GLN A 217 -14.33 2.30 4.84
N VAL A 218 -14.60 1.71 6.00
CA VAL A 218 -15.05 0.32 6.16
C VAL A 218 -16.54 0.29 6.44
N GLU A 219 -17.31 -0.30 5.53
CA GLU A 219 -18.73 -0.59 5.77
C GLU A 219 -18.91 -2.01 6.32
N ALA A 220 -19.67 -2.14 7.40
CA ALA A 220 -20.26 -3.42 7.77
C ALA A 220 -21.59 -3.58 7.01
N PRO A 221 -21.74 -4.58 6.13
CA PRO A 221 -23.00 -4.80 5.42
C PRO A 221 -24.15 -5.04 6.40
N LEU A 222 -25.26 -4.34 6.23
CA LEU A 222 -26.45 -4.55 7.06
C LEU A 222 -27.28 -5.71 6.48
N ILE A 223 -27.46 -6.77 7.26
CA ILE A 223 -28.25 -7.93 6.85
C ILE A 223 -29.63 -7.83 7.51
N ARG A 224 -30.69 -7.82 6.70
CA ARG A 224 -32.08 -7.77 7.17
C ARG A 224 -33.00 -8.50 6.20
N ASP A 225 -33.87 -9.37 6.72
CA ASP A 225 -34.89 -10.09 5.93
C ASP A 225 -34.31 -10.79 4.68
N ALA A 226 -33.19 -11.51 4.87
CA ALA A 226 -32.43 -12.17 3.81
C ALA A 226 -31.88 -11.24 2.69
N LYS A 227 -31.83 -9.93 2.95
CA LYS A 227 -31.24 -8.93 2.06
C LYS A 227 -30.01 -8.31 2.71
N VAL A 228 -29.04 -7.99 1.86
CA VAL A 228 -27.84 -7.23 2.22
C VAL A 228 -28.02 -5.80 1.75
N ILE A 229 -27.82 -4.85 2.67
CA ILE A 229 -27.87 -3.43 2.39
C ILE A 229 -26.45 -2.88 2.52
N VAL A 230 -25.98 -2.29 1.42
CA VAL A 230 -24.62 -1.75 1.26
C VAL A 230 -24.66 -0.38 0.61
N SER A 231 -23.65 0.44 0.85
CA SER A 231 -23.51 1.75 0.25
C SER A 231 -22.71 1.66 -1.04
N CYS A 232 -23.20 2.34 -2.09
CA CYS A 232 -22.48 2.47 -3.34
C CYS A 232 -21.13 3.17 -3.11
N PRO A 233 -20.00 2.58 -3.56
CA PRO A 233 -18.67 3.16 -3.36
C PRO A 233 -18.46 4.50 -4.09
N LYS A 234 -19.30 4.83 -5.09
CA LYS A 234 -19.18 6.05 -5.90
C LYS A 234 -20.07 7.21 -5.44
N CYS A 235 -21.32 6.93 -5.04
CA CYS A 235 -22.31 7.97 -4.72
C CYS A 235 -22.98 7.83 -3.35
N GLY A 236 -22.58 6.85 -2.53
CA GLY A 236 -23.14 6.63 -1.19
C GLY A 236 -24.57 6.08 -1.14
N GLN A 237 -25.28 6.00 -2.27
CA GLN A 237 -26.64 5.45 -2.35
C GLN A 237 -26.71 4.05 -1.73
N LYS A 238 -27.67 3.83 -0.83
CA LYS A 238 -27.96 2.49 -0.29
C LYS A 238 -28.53 1.60 -1.39
N CYS A 239 -27.85 0.48 -1.61
CA CYS A 239 -28.16 -0.54 -2.60
C CYS A 239 -28.51 -1.84 -1.87
N ARG A 240 -29.46 -2.60 -2.42
CA ARG A 240 -29.95 -3.85 -1.85
C ARG A 240 -29.53 -5.01 -2.75
N GLY A 241 -29.01 -6.07 -2.16
CA GLY A 241 -28.75 -7.35 -2.81
C GLY A 241 -29.39 -8.49 -2.03
N ASN A 242 -29.57 -9.64 -2.66
CA ASN A 242 -29.96 -10.87 -1.98
C ASN A 242 -28.76 -11.40 -1.18
N LEU A 243 -29.01 -11.95 0.01
CA LEU A 243 -27.95 -12.53 0.85
C LEU A 243 -27.43 -13.84 0.21
N PHE A 244 -26.23 -13.75 -0.34
CA PHE A 244 -25.44 -14.88 -0.84
C PHE A 244 -24.00 -14.70 -0.39
N LYS A 245 -23.21 -15.78 -0.37
CA LYS A 245 -21.77 -15.74 -0.03
C LYS A 245 -21.00 -14.66 -0.79
N GLN A 246 -21.37 -14.48 -2.07
CA GLN A 246 -20.89 -13.43 -2.94
C GLN A 246 -22.11 -12.71 -3.54
N ILE A 247 -22.12 -11.38 -3.44
CA ILE A 247 -23.17 -10.54 -3.99
C ILE A 247 -22.62 -9.65 -5.10
N GLU A 248 -23.35 -9.57 -6.21
CA GLU A 248 -23.13 -8.57 -7.26
C GLU A 248 -24.15 -7.46 -7.08
N VAL A 249 -23.66 -6.22 -7.02
CA VAL A 249 -24.51 -5.06 -6.75
C VAL A 249 -24.34 -4.06 -7.88
N THR A 250 -25.47 -3.60 -8.42
CA THR A 250 -25.51 -2.49 -9.37
C THR A 250 -26.21 -1.31 -8.70
N CYS A 251 -25.53 -0.16 -8.64
CA CYS A 251 -26.12 1.03 -8.07
C CYS A 251 -27.27 1.53 -8.97
N PRO A 252 -28.50 1.73 -8.44
CA PRO A 252 -29.61 2.21 -9.25
C PRO A 252 -29.40 3.66 -9.73
N ASN A 253 -28.67 4.47 -8.96
CA ASN A 253 -28.40 5.87 -9.24
C ASN A 253 -27.28 6.05 -10.28
N CYS A 254 -26.04 5.65 -9.96
CA CYS A 254 -24.88 5.91 -10.82
C CYS A 254 -24.45 4.73 -11.71
N LYS A 255 -25.19 3.62 -11.68
CA LYS A 255 -24.93 2.37 -12.45
C LYS A 255 -23.59 1.69 -12.20
N THR A 256 -22.79 2.15 -11.23
CA THR A 256 -21.58 1.46 -10.78
C THR A 256 -21.91 0.03 -10.34
N LYS A 257 -21.14 -0.92 -10.85
CA LYS A 257 -21.25 -2.34 -10.51
C LYS A 257 -20.05 -2.75 -9.65
N TRP A 258 -20.29 -3.61 -8.68
CA TRP A 258 -19.22 -4.20 -7.87
C TRP A 258 -19.65 -5.51 -7.22
N THR A 259 -18.66 -6.26 -6.75
CA THR A 259 -18.83 -7.58 -6.13
C THR A 259 -18.33 -7.55 -4.69
N GLN A 260 -19.03 -8.23 -3.78
CA GLN A 260 -18.68 -8.27 -2.35
C GLN A 260 -18.90 -9.65 -1.78
N PHE A 261 -18.05 -10.08 -0.86
CA PHE A 261 -18.30 -11.25 -0.02
C PHE A 261 -19.09 -10.87 1.23
N THR A 262 -19.98 -11.74 1.70
CA THR A 262 -20.77 -11.52 2.93
C THR A 262 -20.26 -12.33 4.12
N SER A 263 -19.44 -13.36 3.86
CA SER A 263 -18.90 -14.30 4.84
C SER A 263 -17.53 -14.78 4.42
#